data_AF-A0A841TC25-F1
#
_entry.id   AF-A0A841TC25-F1
#
_cell.length_a   1.000
_cell.length_b   1.000
_cell.length_c   1.000
_cell.angle_alpha   90.00
_cell.angle_beta   90.00
_cell.angle_gamma   90.00
#
_symmetry.space_group_name_H-M   'P 1'
#
loop_
_entity.id
_entity.type
_entity.pdbx_description
1 polymer ?
#
loop_
_entity_poly.entity_id
_entity_poly.type
_entity_poly.pdbx_seq_one_letter_code
_entity_poly.pdbx_strand_id
1 'polypeptide(L)'
;MKYLVYECFECGSSEVSKDMDGCRCSECSGAIYPKREATNEEVKALITDKIKKRRESMNNPPNGGSSVIKPSETVTELKLKYLSELWKSFGEVKLIEADIANRMLRVCDSIEADLGIRKD
;
A
#
# COMPACT_ATOMS: atom_id res chain seq x y z
N MET A 1 -3.64 4.70 -14.76
CA MET A 1 -2.29 4.22 -14.40
C MET A 1 -2.14 2.80 -14.90
N LYS A 2 -1.08 2.50 -15.66
CA LYS A 2 -0.80 1.17 -16.23
C LYS A 2 0.29 0.49 -15.40
N TYR A 3 0.18 -0.82 -15.17
CA TYR A 3 1.26 -1.62 -14.57
C TYR A 3 2.02 -2.34 -15.68
N LEU A 4 3.33 -2.42 -15.55
CA LEU A 4 4.22 -3.10 -16.49
C LEU A 4 4.90 -4.29 -15.80
N VAL A 5 5.18 -5.32 -16.59
CA VAL A 5 6.08 -6.41 -16.22
C VAL A 5 7.48 -5.99 -16.64
N TYR A 6 8.38 -5.89 -15.68
CA TYR A 6 9.80 -5.64 -15.87
C TYR A 6 10.55 -6.96 -15.82
N GLU A 7 11.53 -7.13 -16.69
CA GLU A 7 12.39 -8.32 -16.70
C GLU A 7 13.85 -7.92 -16.48
N CYS A 8 14.57 -8.68 -15.67
CA CYS A 8 16.00 -8.47 -15.45
C CYS A 8 16.82 -9.09 -16.57
N PHE A 9 17.76 -8.32 -17.13
CA PHE A 9 18.66 -8.83 -18.17
C PHE A 9 19.63 -9.90 -17.64
N GLU A 10 20.08 -9.76 -16.39
CA GLU A 10 21.11 -10.63 -15.81
C GLU A 10 20.57 -12.00 -15.37
N CYS A 11 19.42 -12.02 -14.68
CA CYS A 11 18.88 -13.24 -14.07
C CYS A 11 17.52 -13.68 -14.64
N GLY A 12 16.91 -12.92 -15.54
CA GLY A 12 15.61 -13.25 -16.14
C GLY A 12 14.42 -13.19 -15.19
N SER A 13 14.61 -12.71 -13.95
CA SER A 13 13.52 -12.52 -13.01
C SER A 13 12.55 -11.46 -13.52
N SER A 14 11.26 -11.64 -13.22
CA SER A 14 10.18 -10.75 -13.65
C SER A 14 9.51 -10.09 -12.45
N GLU A 15 9.30 -8.79 -12.51
CA GLU A 15 8.71 -7.99 -11.45
C GLU A 15 7.60 -7.10 -12.00
N VAL A 16 6.45 -7.02 -11.31
CA VAL A 16 5.32 -6.20 -11.73
C VAL A 16 5.32 -4.88 -10.97
N SER A 17 5.29 -3.74 -11.66
CA SER A 17 5.28 -2.42 -11.01
C SER A 17 4.60 -1.34 -11.85
N LYS A 18 4.26 -0.23 -11.18
CA LYS A 18 3.57 0.94 -11.75
C LYS A 18 4.52 1.91 -12.44
N ASP A 19 5.78 1.93 -11.99
CA ASP A 19 6.84 2.81 -12.48
C ASP A 19 8.17 2.31 -11.89
N MET A 20 9.05 1.79 -12.75
CA MET A 20 10.41 1.36 -12.38
C MET A 20 11.45 1.93 -13.33
N ASP A 21 11.22 3.15 -13.84
CA ASP A 21 12.24 3.87 -14.60
C ASP A 21 13.49 4.06 -13.72
N GLY A 22 14.59 3.39 -14.09
CA GLY A 22 15.86 3.41 -13.34
C GLY A 22 15.96 2.49 -12.12
N CYS A 23 15.00 1.59 -11.88
CA CYS A 23 15.11 0.60 -10.80
C CYS A 23 16.05 -0.57 -11.16
N ARG A 24 16.47 -1.32 -10.15
CA ARG A 24 17.32 -2.52 -10.26
C ARG A 24 16.55 -3.75 -9.80
N CYS A 25 16.89 -4.90 -10.37
CA CYS A 25 16.31 -6.18 -9.99
C CYS A 25 16.45 -6.45 -8.49
N SER A 26 15.37 -6.85 -7.84
CA SER A 26 15.39 -7.16 -6.41
C SER A 26 16.28 -8.35 -6.04
N GLU A 27 16.56 -9.26 -6.99
CA GLU A 27 17.32 -10.49 -6.75
C GLU A 27 18.82 -10.31 -6.98
N CYS A 28 19.22 -9.71 -8.10
CA CYS A 28 20.62 -9.60 -8.48
C CYS A 28 21.13 -8.16 -8.61
N SER A 29 20.30 -7.16 -8.32
CA SER A 29 20.59 -5.73 -8.55
C SER A 29 20.95 -5.37 -10.01
N GLY A 30 20.70 -6.27 -10.96
CA GLY A 30 20.92 -6.05 -12.39
C GLY A 30 19.92 -5.05 -12.99
N ALA A 31 20.22 -4.59 -14.20
CA ALA A 31 19.31 -3.73 -14.93
C ALA A 31 18.00 -4.47 -15.26
N ILE A 32 16.88 -3.77 -15.07
CA ILE A 32 15.55 -4.25 -15.45
C ILE A 32 14.97 -3.34 -16.51
N TYR A 33 14.13 -3.90 -17.38
CA TYR A 33 13.50 -3.16 -18.47
C TYR A 33 12.03 -3.56 -18.61
N PRO A 34 11.16 -2.63 -19.05
CA PRO A 34 9.75 -2.93 -19.26
C PRO A 34 9.60 -3.88 -20.46
N LYS A 35 8.95 -5.03 -20.25
CA LYS A 35 8.75 -6.06 -21.27
C LYS A 35 7.36 -6.00 -21.90
N ARG A 36 6.31 -5.88 -21.08
CA ARG A 36 4.90 -5.82 -21.52
C ARG A 36 3.99 -5.19 -20.47
N GLU A 37 2.77 -4.88 -20.86
CA GLU A 37 1.70 -4.54 -19.91
C GLU A 37 1.35 -5.76 -19.04
N ALA A 38 1.19 -5.52 -17.74
CA ALA A 38 0.76 -6.51 -16.79
C ALA A 38 -0.74 -6.77 -16.95
N THR A 39 -1.14 -8.04 -16.86
CA THR A 39 -2.56 -8.42 -16.85
C THR A 39 -3.22 -8.04 -15.53
N ASN A 40 -4.54 -7.92 -15.52
CA ASN A 40 -5.29 -7.65 -14.29
C ASN A 40 -5.04 -8.71 -13.20
N GLU A 41 -4.84 -9.97 -13.57
CA GLU A 41 -4.54 -11.05 -12.61
C GLU A 41 -3.16 -10.87 -11.96
N GLU A 42 -2.14 -10.51 -12.73
CA GLU A 42 -0.80 -10.24 -12.21
C GLU A 42 -0.78 -9.02 -11.27
N VAL A 43 -1.52 -7.97 -11.63
CA VAL A 43 -1.68 -6.78 -10.78
C VAL A 43 -2.39 -7.13 -9.47
N LYS A 44 -3.46 -7.94 -9.53
CA LYS A 44 -4.17 -8.43 -8.34
C LYS A 44 -3.23 -9.23 -7.44
N ALA A 45 -2.46 -10.16 -8.00
CA ALA A 45 -1.52 -10.97 -7.23
C ALA A 45 -0.48 -10.11 -6.49
N LEU A 46 0.13 -9.13 -7.18
CA LEU A 46 1.09 -8.19 -6.59
C LEU A 46 0.50 -7.42 -5.40
N ILE A 47 -0.70 -6.87 -5.56
CA ILE A 47 -1.31 -6.05 -4.51
C ILE A 47 -1.75 -6.92 -3.33
N THR A 48 -2.29 -8.12 -3.59
CA THR A 48 -2.62 -9.10 -2.54
C THR A 48 -1.38 -9.49 -1.73
N ASP A 49 -0.23 -9.75 -2.37
CA ASP A 49 1.02 -10.04 -1.67
C ASP A 49 1.50 -8.86 -0.81
N LYS A 50 1.41 -7.62 -1.34
CA LYS A 50 1.72 -6.40 -0.58
C LYS A 50 0.82 -6.22 0.64
N ILE A 51 -0.49 -6.46 0.49
CA ILE A 51 -1.46 -6.37 1.60
C ILE A 51 -1.14 -7.44 2.64
N LYS A 52 -0.84 -8.67 2.21
CA LYS A 52 -0.49 -9.78 3.10
C LYS A 52 0.77 -9.46 3.91
N LYS A 53 1.85 -9.01 3.27
CA LYS A 53 3.10 -8.59 3.94
C LYS A 53 2.86 -7.46 4.95
N ARG A 54 2.04 -6.44 4.60
CA ARG A 54 1.66 -5.38 5.54
C ARG A 54 0.89 -5.94 6.75
N ARG A 55 -0.02 -6.88 6.52
CA ARG A 55 -0.78 -7.53 7.60
C ARG A 55 0.14 -8.33 8.53
N GLU A 56 1.15 -9.01 7.98
CA GLU A 56 2.16 -9.73 8.78
C GLU A 56 3.03 -8.77 9.61
N SER A 57 3.44 -7.64 9.04
CA SER A 57 4.15 -6.57 9.78
C SER A 57 3.29 -5.88 10.84
N MET A 58 1.97 -5.81 10.66
CA MET A 58 1.05 -5.28 11.70
C MET A 58 0.84 -6.26 12.85
N ASN A 59 0.90 -7.57 12.59
CA ASN A 59 0.75 -8.59 13.64
C ASN A 59 2.05 -8.83 14.43
N ASN A 60 3.20 -8.43 13.88
CA ASN A 60 4.49 -8.40 14.58
C ASN A 60 4.99 -6.95 14.65
N PRO A 61 4.57 -6.15 15.66
CA PRO A 61 5.19 -4.86 15.87
C PRO A 61 6.71 -5.06 16.05
N PRO A 62 7.57 -4.20 15.46
CA PRO A 62 9.01 -4.30 15.65
C PRO A 62 9.31 -4.29 17.15
N ASN A 63 9.75 -5.45 17.63
CA ASN A 63 10.20 -5.66 18.99
C ASN A 63 11.56 -4.94 19.10
N GLY A 64 11.55 -3.65 19.41
CA GLY A 64 12.77 -2.84 19.46
C GLY A 64 12.61 -1.42 18.96
N GLY A 65 11.57 -0.74 19.39
CA GLY A 65 11.43 0.69 19.20
C GLY A 65 10.31 1.17 20.07
N SER A 66 10.59 1.40 21.35
CA SER A 66 9.83 2.36 22.15
C SER A 66 9.80 3.65 21.35
N SER A 67 8.77 3.80 20.53
CA SER A 67 8.32 5.10 20.09
C SER A 67 7.77 5.72 21.36
N VAL A 68 8.68 6.36 22.10
CA VAL A 68 8.41 7.48 22.95
C VAL A 68 7.27 8.23 22.28
N ILE A 69 6.06 8.10 22.83
CA ILE A 69 4.94 8.94 22.44
C ILE A 69 5.48 10.34 22.65
N LYS A 70 5.77 11.05 21.55
CA LYS A 70 6.17 12.45 21.67
C LYS A 70 5.01 13.11 22.41
N PRO A 71 5.26 13.80 23.54
CA PRO A 71 4.20 14.25 24.45
C PRO A 71 3.30 15.38 23.88
N SER A 72 3.18 15.50 22.55
CA SER A 72 2.50 16.61 21.88
C SER A 72 1.45 16.21 20.84
N GLU A 73 1.32 14.94 20.45
CA GLU A 73 0.28 14.55 19.47
C GLU A 73 -1.07 14.39 20.18
N THR A 74 -2.00 15.30 19.90
CA THR A 74 -3.37 15.23 20.37
C THR A 74 -4.10 14.04 19.74
N VAL A 75 -5.13 13.51 20.42
CA VAL A 75 -5.97 12.41 19.89
C VAL A 75 -6.52 12.73 18.49
N THR A 76 -6.77 14.01 18.21
CA THR A 76 -7.20 14.54 16.91
C THR A 76 -6.15 14.34 15.82
N GLU A 77 -4.88 14.64 16.09
CA GLU A 77 -3.78 14.47 15.12
C GLU A 77 -3.55 12.99 14.79
N LEU A 78 -3.64 12.11 15.79
CA LEU A 78 -3.57 10.67 15.58
C LEU A 78 -4.70 10.16 14.68
N LYS A 79 -5.93 10.61 14.92
CA LYS A 79 -7.11 10.24 14.10
C LYS A 79 -6.99 10.77 12.67
N LEU A 80 -6.52 12.01 12.47
CA LEU A 80 -6.27 12.59 11.14
C LEU A 80 -5.19 11.81 10.37
N LYS A 81 -4.10 11.46 11.04
CA LYS A 81 -3.02 10.67 10.44
C LYS A 81 -3.50 9.29 10.02
N TYR A 82 -4.25 8.61 10.90
CA TYR A 82 -4.83 7.31 10.60
C TYR A 82 -5.84 7.37 9.45
N LEU A 83 -6.71 8.39 9.41
CA LEU A 83 -7.65 8.63 8.32
C LEU A 83 -6.95 8.83 6.97
N SER A 84 -5.85 9.60 6.96
CA SER A 84 -5.03 9.81 5.75
C SER A 84 -4.44 8.51 5.21
N GLU A 85 -3.92 7.65 6.10
CA GLU A 85 -3.39 6.34 5.70
C GLU A 85 -4.48 5.40 5.18
N LEU A 86 -5.67 5.40 5.80
CA LEU A 86 -6.82 4.62 5.34
C LEU A 86 -7.24 5.03 3.93
N TRP A 87 -7.36 6.34 3.65
CA TRP A 87 -7.71 6.84 2.32
C TRP A 87 -6.68 6.47 1.25
N LYS A 88 -5.39 6.53 1.60
CA LYS A 88 -4.30 6.11 0.69
C LYS A 88 -4.42 4.63 0.33
N SER A 89 -4.73 3.77 1.30
CA SER A 89 -4.91 2.34 1.06
C SER A 89 -6.25 2.00 0.40
N PHE A 90 -7.31 2.76 0.66
CA PHE A 90 -8.64 2.54 0.05
C PHE A 90 -8.58 2.61 -1.47
N GLY A 91 -7.81 3.55 -2.04
CA GLY A 91 -7.63 3.66 -3.49
C GLY A 91 -7.04 2.40 -4.14
N GLU A 92 -6.19 1.67 -3.44
CA GLU A 92 -5.58 0.42 -3.91
C GLU A 92 -6.52 -0.77 -3.69
N VAL A 93 -7.18 -0.83 -2.53
CA VAL A 93 -8.07 -1.95 -2.14
C VAL A 93 -9.38 -1.96 -2.93
N LYS A 94 -9.95 -0.79 -3.25
CA LYS A 94 -11.17 -0.65 -4.06
C LYS A 94 -11.09 -1.33 -5.42
N LEU A 95 -9.89 -1.50 -5.97
CA LEU A 95 -9.68 -2.11 -7.28
C LEU A 95 -9.76 -3.65 -7.26
N ILE A 96 -9.78 -4.26 -6.08
CA ILE A 96 -9.57 -5.71 -5.93
C ILE A 96 -10.66 -6.35 -5.06
N GLU A 97 -10.99 -5.76 -3.92
CA GLU A 97 -11.95 -6.31 -2.97
C GLU A 97 -12.96 -5.25 -2.55
N ALA A 98 -14.11 -5.23 -3.25
CA ALA A 98 -15.19 -4.27 -3.01
C ALA A 98 -15.71 -4.33 -1.55
N ASP A 99 -15.78 -5.52 -0.95
CA ASP A 99 -16.26 -5.69 0.42
C ASP A 99 -15.30 -5.12 1.47
N ILE A 100 -13.99 -5.29 1.28
CA ILE A 100 -12.98 -4.70 2.17
C ILE A 100 -12.95 -3.19 1.98
N ALA A 101 -13.02 -2.70 0.73
CA ALA A 101 -13.11 -1.29 0.44
C ALA A 101 -14.34 -0.65 1.13
N ASN A 102 -15.52 -1.28 1.04
CA ASN A 102 -16.73 -0.80 1.72
C ASN A 102 -16.58 -0.77 3.25
N ARG A 103 -15.89 -1.75 3.85
CA ARG A 103 -15.58 -1.74 5.28
C ARG A 103 -14.62 -0.60 5.64
N MET A 104 -13.58 -0.38 4.85
CA MET A 104 -12.64 0.72 5.04
C MET A 104 -13.35 2.08 4.94
N LEU A 105 -14.26 2.23 3.97
CA LEU A 105 -15.07 3.45 3.81
C LEU A 105 -15.85 3.75 5.09
N ARG A 106 -16.54 2.77 5.67
CA ARG A 106 -17.28 2.94 6.93
C ARG A 106 -16.39 3.35 8.11
N VAL A 107 -15.14 2.87 8.14
CA VAL A 107 -14.17 3.27 9.17
C VAL A 107 -13.75 4.72 8.95
N CYS A 108 -13.48 5.13 7.70
CA CYS A 108 -13.21 6.52 7.36
C CYS A 108 -14.38 7.43 7.77
N ASP A 109 -15.61 7.08 7.37
CA ASP A 109 -16.82 7.84 7.70
C ASP A 109 -17.00 8.00 9.22
N SER A 110 -16.72 6.95 9.99
CA SER A 110 -16.81 6.98 11.45
C SER A 110 -15.77 7.92 12.08
N ILE A 111 -14.54 7.96 11.55
CA ILE A 111 -13.49 8.85 12.04
C ILE A 111 -13.77 10.30 11.64
N GLU A 112 -14.22 10.52 10.41
CA GLU A 112 -14.62 11.83 9.90
C GLU A 112 -15.79 12.41 10.71
N ALA A 113 -16.79 11.59 11.05
CA ALA A 113 -17.89 11.98 11.91
C ALA A 113 -17.43 12.35 13.33
N ASP A 114 -16.51 11.58 13.91
CA ASP A 114 -15.93 11.85 15.24
C ASP A 114 -15.09 13.13 15.26
N LEU A 115 -14.40 13.44 14.16
CA LEU A 115 -13.62 14.66 13.99
C LEU A 115 -14.46 15.89 13.57
N GLY A 116 -15.75 15.72 13.27
CA GLY A 116 -16.61 16.78 12.74
C GLY A 116 -16.26 17.22 11.32
N ILE A 117 -15.50 16.41 10.58
CA ILE A 117 -15.07 16.67 9.20
C ILE A 117 -16.14 16.11 8.26
N ARG A 118 -17.35 16.65 8.29
CA ARG A 118 -18.32 16.31 7.24
C ARG A 118 -18.06 17.21 6.03
N LYS A 119 -17.75 16.59 4.89
CA LYS A 119 -17.93 17.25 3.59
C LYS A 119 -19.41 17.11 3.23
N ASP A 120 -20.14 18.22 3.25
CA ASP A 120 -21.36 18.39 2.45
C ASP A 120 -21.05 18.18 0.95
#